data_AF-A0ABD5HRH4-F1
#
_entry.id   AF-A0ABD5HRH4-F1
#
_cell.length_a   1.000
_cell.length_b   1.000
_cell.length_c   1.000
_cell.angle_alpha   90.00
_cell.angle_beta   90.00
_cell.angle_gamma   90.00
#
_symmetry.space_group_name_H-M   'P 1'
#
loop_
_entity.id
_entity.type
_entity.pdbx_description
1 polymer ?
#
loop_
_entity_poly.entity_id
_entity_poly.type
_entity_poly.pdbx_seq_one_letter_code
_entity_poly.pdbx_strand_id
1 'polypeptide(L)'
;MRVQEVILENGKRYILVDSDGVPVIPVVKYLKYLDVTGKSSNTRKTYCYVLKQYFLYLQETEKDYKHIRLEDLVEFVEWLRNPYESTKIMSLRPVQTLTFEHIMIPSNFFIFNIFKISISLSALLSVWQSIIL
;
A
#
# COMPACT_ATOMS: atom_id res chain seq x y z
N MET A 1 -10.14 7.62 -2.40
CA MET A 1 -9.29 6.96 -3.42
C MET A 1 -9.94 5.66 -3.92
N ARG A 2 -9.72 5.26 -5.18
CA ARG A 2 -10.26 4.00 -5.76
C ARG A 2 -9.24 3.27 -6.63
N VAL A 3 -9.35 1.95 -6.70
CA VAL A 3 -8.57 1.12 -7.63
C VAL A 3 -9.31 1.05 -8.97
N GLN A 4 -8.64 1.43 -10.06
CA GLN A 4 -9.13 1.35 -11.42
C GLN A 4 -8.46 0.19 -12.15
N GLU A 5 -9.26 -0.72 -12.71
CA GLU A 5 -8.78 -1.76 -13.62
C GLU A 5 -8.66 -1.19 -15.03
N VAL A 6 -7.55 -1.51 -15.69
CA VAL A 6 -7.24 -1.14 -17.08
C VAL A 6 -6.93 -2.41 -17.85
N ILE A 7 -7.69 -2.67 -18.91
CA ILE A 7 -7.49 -3.82 -19.80
C ILE A 7 -6.63 -3.37 -20.97
N LEU A 8 -5.51 -4.06 -21.18
CA LEU A 8 -4.62 -3.85 -22.33
C LEU A 8 -4.46 -5.16 -23.08
N GLU A 9 -3.89 -5.09 -24.28
CA GLU A 9 -3.61 -6.26 -25.12
C GLU A 9 -2.73 -7.30 -24.39
N ASN A 10 -1.82 -6.83 -23.53
CA ASN A 10 -0.94 -7.68 -22.72
C ASN A 10 -1.49 -8.06 -21.34
N GLY A 11 -2.79 -7.84 -21.11
CA GLY A 11 -3.50 -8.25 -19.91
C GLY A 11 -3.94 -7.11 -18.99
N LYS A 12 -4.36 -7.48 -17.78
CA LYS A 12 -4.96 -6.56 -16.80
C LYS A 12 -3.90 -5.80 -15.99
N ARG A 13 -4.10 -4.49 -15.88
CA ARG A 13 -3.35 -3.57 -15.00
C ARG A 13 -4.29 -2.90 -14.00
N TYR A 14 -3.71 -2.43 -12.92
CA TYR A 14 -4.42 -1.74 -11.84
C TYR A 14 -3.72 -0.41 -11.57
N ILE A 15 -4.51 0.63 -11.36
CA ILE A 15 -4.03 1.98 -11.06
C ILE A 15 -4.80 2.47 -9.83
N LEU A 16 -4.10 3.08 -8.87
CA LEU A 16 -4.74 3.80 -7.78
C LEU A 16 -4.96 5.25 -8.21
N VAL A 17 -6.20 5.72 -8.12
CA VAL A 17 -6.57 7.11 -8.36
C VAL A 17 -7.14 7.74 -7.09
N ASP A 18 -6.83 9.02 -6.88
CA ASP A 18 -7.34 9.80 -5.76
C ASP A 18 -8.79 10.26 -5.97
N SER A 19 -9.26 11.18 -5.11
CA SER A 19 -10.61 11.76 -5.19
C SER A 19 -10.81 12.63 -6.44
N ASP A 20 -9.75 13.27 -6.92
CA ASP A 20 -9.77 14.16 -8.08
C ASP A 20 -9.59 13.39 -9.40
N GLY A 21 -9.46 12.07 -9.31
CA GLY A 21 -9.24 11.19 -10.45
C GLY A 21 -7.80 11.19 -10.94
N VAL A 22 -6.87 11.78 -10.18
CA VAL A 22 -5.45 11.82 -10.52
C VAL A 22 -4.80 10.53 -10.04
N PRO A 23 -3.93 9.90 -10.87
CA PRO A 23 -3.19 8.73 -10.44
C PRO A 23 -2.24 9.03 -9.28
N VAL A 24 -2.26 8.18 -8.26
CA VAL A 24 -1.30 8.24 -7.15
C VAL A 24 0.07 7.77 -7.66
N ILE A 25 0.87 8.72 -8.15
CA ILE A 25 2.15 8.48 -8.83
C ILE A 25 3.09 7.50 -8.13
N PRO A 26 3.35 7.58 -6.80
CA PRO A 26 4.21 6.62 -6.13
C PRO A 26 3.70 5.17 -6.25
N VAL A 27 2.38 4.97 -6.18
CA VAL A 27 1.75 3.65 -6.35
C VAL A 27 1.89 3.16 -7.78
N VAL A 28 1.65 4.02 -8.78
CA VAL A 28 1.82 3.66 -10.20
C VAL A 28 3.26 3.23 -10.50
N LYS A 29 4.25 3.96 -10.00
CA LYS A 29 5.67 3.60 -10.16
C LYS A 29 5.99 2.24 -9.57
N TYR A 30 5.48 1.96 -8.36
CA TYR A 30 5.69 0.69 -7.70
C TYR A 30 4.99 -0.48 -8.41
N LEU A 31 3.75 -0.30 -8.87
CA LEU A 31 3.06 -1.33 -9.66
C LEU A 31 3.75 -1.60 -11.00
N LYS A 32 4.33 -0.57 -11.64
CA LYS A 32 5.18 -0.73 -12.83
C LYS A 32 6.44 -1.55 -12.52
N TYR A 33 7.08 -1.33 -11.37
CA TYR A 33 8.19 -2.16 -10.92
C TYR A 33 7.78 -3.64 -10.73
N LEU A 34 6.61 -3.91 -10.14
CA LEU A 34 6.08 -5.28 -10.04
C LEU A 34 5.79 -5.92 -11.40
N ASP A 35 5.32 -5.12 -12.36
CA ASP A 35 5.11 -5.55 -13.75
C ASP A 35 6.43 -5.96 -14.42
N VAL A 36 7.47 -5.12 -14.32
CA VAL A 36 8.80 -5.38 -14.90
C VAL A 36 9.49 -6.58 -14.23
N THR A 37 9.27 -6.79 -12.94
CA THR A 37 9.82 -7.95 -12.20
C THR A 37 9.02 -9.25 -12.39
N GLY A 38 8.06 -9.26 -13.34
CA GLY A 38 7.32 -10.46 -13.72
C GLY A 38 6.30 -10.93 -12.68
N LYS A 39 5.85 -10.06 -11.76
CA LYS A 39 4.81 -10.45 -10.81
C LYS A 39 3.46 -10.60 -11.52
N SER A 40 2.73 -11.65 -11.12
CA SER A 40 1.42 -11.98 -11.69
C SER A 40 0.43 -10.82 -11.58
N SER A 41 -0.56 -10.77 -12.48
CA SER A 41 -1.62 -9.75 -12.43
C SER A 41 -2.38 -9.79 -11.09
N ASN A 42 -2.64 -10.97 -10.54
CA ASN A 42 -3.30 -11.11 -9.23
C ASN A 42 -2.45 -10.54 -8.09
N THR A 43 -1.13 -10.78 -8.12
CA THR A 43 -0.21 -10.17 -7.15
C THR A 43 -0.25 -8.66 -7.25
N ARG A 44 -0.13 -8.08 -8.46
CA ARG A 44 -0.22 -6.62 -8.66
C ARG A 44 -1.56 -6.04 -8.19
N LYS A 45 -2.66 -6.77 -8.41
CA LYS A 45 -3.99 -6.41 -7.90
C LYS A 45 -3.96 -6.28 -6.38
N THR A 46 -3.57 -7.35 -5.68
CA THR A 46 -3.49 -7.37 -4.22
C THR A 46 -2.65 -6.20 -3.72
N TYR A 47 -1.47 -6.00 -4.28
CA TYR A 47 -0.60 -4.88 -3.93
C TYR A 47 -1.24 -3.51 -4.12
N CYS A 48 -1.98 -3.29 -5.21
CA CYS A 48 -2.70 -2.03 -5.44
C CYS A 48 -3.77 -1.78 -4.36
N TYR A 49 -4.49 -2.82 -3.93
CA TYR A 49 -5.49 -2.70 -2.87
C TYR A 49 -4.86 -2.44 -1.50
N VAL A 50 -3.75 -3.08 -1.16
CA VAL A 50 -3.10 -2.79 0.13
C VAL A 50 -2.48 -1.39 0.12
N LEU A 51 -1.89 -0.96 -1.00
CA LEU A 51 -1.42 0.42 -1.17
C LEU A 51 -2.55 1.44 -1.09
N LYS A 52 -3.76 1.12 -1.59
CA LYS A 52 -4.94 1.97 -1.38
C LYS A 52 -5.17 2.22 0.12
N GLN A 53 -5.16 1.17 0.95
CA GLN A 53 -5.40 1.31 2.39
C GLN A 53 -4.33 2.16 3.06
N TYR A 54 -3.06 1.97 2.69
CA TYR A 54 -1.97 2.79 3.20
C TYR A 54 -2.13 4.28 2.84
N PHE A 55 -2.40 4.60 1.57
CA PHE A 55 -2.58 5.99 1.15
C PHE A 55 -3.87 6.62 1.70
N LEU A 56 -4.91 5.84 1.98
CA LEU A 56 -6.09 6.31 2.71
C LEU A 56 -5.73 6.68 4.15
N TYR A 57 -5.00 5.83 4.86
CA TYR A 57 -4.48 6.13 6.20
C TYR A 57 -3.66 7.42 6.21
N LEU A 58 -2.73 7.58 5.26
CA LEU A 58 -1.92 8.79 5.14
C LEU A 58 -2.76 10.03 4.90
N GLN A 59 -3.78 9.91 4.03
CA GLN A 59 -4.72 11.00 3.76
C GLN A 59 -5.54 11.36 5.01
N GLU A 60 -6.01 10.37 5.77
CA GLU A 60 -6.82 10.58 6.97
C GLU A 60 -6.02 11.17 8.13
N THR A 61 -4.75 10.79 8.25
CA THR A 61 -3.83 11.26 9.31
C THR A 61 -2.99 12.46 8.89
N GLU A 62 -3.22 13.00 7.69
CA GLU A 62 -2.52 14.16 7.12
C GLU A 62 -1.00 13.97 7.06
N LYS A 63 -0.54 12.74 6.79
CA LYS A 63 0.88 12.37 6.72
C LYS A 63 1.40 12.31 5.29
N ASP A 64 2.61 12.82 5.07
CA ASP A 64 3.32 12.69 3.79
C ASP A 64 4.10 11.36 3.74
N TYR A 65 3.82 10.54 2.73
CA TYR A 65 4.47 9.25 2.51
C TYR A 65 6.01 9.32 2.44
N LYS A 66 6.57 10.50 2.11
CA LYS A 66 8.02 10.75 2.05
C LYS A 66 8.67 10.95 3.41
N HIS A 67 7.89 11.30 4.44
CA HIS A 67 8.37 11.68 5.76
C HIS A 67 7.88 10.72 6.85
N ILE A 68 7.67 9.45 6.46
CA ILE A 68 7.12 8.41 7.33
C ILE A 68 8.19 7.84 8.24
N ARG A 69 7.86 7.79 9.53
CA ARG A 69 8.68 7.18 10.56
C ARG A 69 8.14 5.79 10.94
N LEU A 70 8.91 5.07 11.77
CA LEU A 70 8.50 3.76 12.26
C LEU A 70 7.18 3.83 13.05
N GLU A 71 7.01 4.87 13.85
CA GLU A 71 5.83 5.05 14.69
C GLU A 71 4.56 5.18 13.84
N ASP A 72 4.65 5.89 12.71
CA ASP A 72 3.55 6.01 11.74
C ASP A 72 3.13 4.67 11.14
N LEU A 73 4.06 3.71 11.04
CA LEU A 73 3.75 2.36 10.55
C LEU A 73 3.08 1.50 11.64
N VAL A 74 3.46 1.70 12.91
CA VAL A 74 2.76 1.06 14.04
C VAL A 74 1.32 1.57 14.11
N GLU A 75 1.14 2.89 14.03
CA GLU A 75 -0.17 3.53 13.98
C GLU A 75 -0.98 3.07 12.76
N PHE A 76 -0.35 2.84 11.61
CA PHE A 76 -1.02 2.27 10.44
C PHE A 76 -1.54 0.85 10.71
N VAL A 77 -0.76 -0.01 11.37
CA VAL A 77 -1.19 -1.37 11.75
C VAL A 77 -2.36 -1.31 12.74
N GLU A 78 -2.36 -0.33 13.65
CA GLU A 78 -3.48 -0.08 14.55
C GLU A 78 -4.72 0.44 13.79
N TRP A 79 -4.53 1.34 12.83
CA TRP A 79 -5.59 1.84 11.96
C TRP A 79 -6.24 0.72 11.16
N LEU A 80 -5.46 -0.25 10.66
CA LEU A 80 -6.00 -1.45 9.98
C LEU A 80 -6.83 -2.37 10.88
N ARG A 81 -6.60 -2.34 12.20
CA ARG A 81 -7.41 -3.11 13.18
C ARG A 81 -8.76 -2.47 13.43
N ASN A 82 -8.93 -1.20 13.09
CA ASN A 82 -10.21 -0.52 13.17
C ASN A 82 -11.14 -1.10 12.09
N PRO A 83 -12.29 -1.71 12.44
CA PRO A 83 -13.23 -2.29 11.46
C PRO A 83 -13.90 -1.23 10.56
N TYR A 84 -13.63 0.05 10.78
CA TYR A 84 -14.15 1.15 10.00
C TYR A 84 -13.01 1.74 9.14
N GLU A 85 -13.18 1.79 7.81
CA GLU A 85 -12.25 2.44 6.84
C GLU A 85 -12.09 3.98 7.09
N SER A 86 -12.76 4.53 8.10
CA SER A 86 -12.60 5.91 8.55
C SER A 86 -12.93 6.05 10.03
N THR A 87 -12.08 6.72 10.79
CA THR A 87 -12.35 7.17 12.16
C THR A 87 -13.41 8.28 12.20
N LYS A 88 -13.64 8.95 11.06
CA LYS A 88 -14.50 10.14 10.95
C LYS A 88 -16.00 9.86 10.77
N ILE A 89 -16.40 8.63 10.46
CA ILE A 89 -17.82 8.25 10.31
C ILE A 89 -18.04 6.87 10.94
N MET A 90 -18.65 6.86 12.13
CA MET A 90 -19.19 5.65 12.75
C MET A 90 -20.31 5.09 11.85
N SER A 91 -19.98 4.14 10.99
CA SER A 91 -20.92 3.43 10.14
C SER A 91 -21.62 2.32 10.92
N LEU A 92 -22.94 2.37 11.07
CA LEU A 92 -23.77 1.31 11.70
C LEU A 92 -23.93 0.04 10.82
N ARG A 93 -23.07 -0.17 9.83
CA ARG A 93 -23.04 -1.42 9.06
C ARG A 93 -21.67 -2.08 9.17
N PRO A 94 -21.60 -3.36 9.56
CA PRO A 94 -20.37 -4.13 9.44
C PRO A 94 -20.04 -4.19 7.94
N VAL A 95 -19.02 -3.46 7.52
CA VAL A 95 -18.41 -3.63 6.20
C VAL A 95 -17.88 -5.05 6.19
N GLN A 96 -18.23 -5.82 5.15
CA GLN A 96 -17.78 -7.20 4.99
C GLN A 96 -16.26 -7.23 5.11
N THR A 97 -15.79 -7.74 6.23
CA THR A 97 -14.39 -7.90 6.55
C THR A 97 -13.82 -8.84 5.49
N LEU A 98 -13.05 -8.32 4.54
CA LEU A 98 -12.08 -9.14 3.84
C LEU A 98 -11.24 -9.74 4.96
N THR A 99 -11.43 -11.03 5.21
CA THR A 99 -11.08 -11.68 6.48
C THR A 99 -9.65 -11.29 6.85
N PHE A 100 -9.53 -10.77 8.06
CA PHE A 100 -8.30 -10.22 8.63
C PHE A 100 -7.09 -11.14 8.41
N GLU A 101 -7.30 -12.45 8.34
CA GLU A 101 -6.31 -13.48 7.98
C GLU A 101 -5.66 -13.29 6.59
N HIS A 102 -6.42 -12.88 5.57
CA HIS A 102 -5.89 -12.60 4.22
C HIS A 102 -5.09 -11.29 4.15
N ILE A 103 -5.31 -10.37 5.09
CA ILE A 103 -4.56 -9.10 5.23
C ILE A 103 -3.34 -9.29 6.15
N MET A 104 -3.43 -10.18 7.15
CA MET A 104 -2.38 -10.37 8.15
C MET A 104 -1.17 -11.15 7.62
N ILE A 105 -1.37 -12.21 6.83
CA ILE A 105 -0.27 -13.01 6.24
C ILE A 105 0.65 -12.18 5.33
N PRO A 106 0.18 -11.20 4.52
CA PRO A 106 1.08 -10.30 3.82
C PRO A 106 1.68 -9.20 4.70
N SER A 107 1.29 -8.97 5.96
CA SER A 107 1.76 -7.82 6.77
C SER A 107 3.29 -7.73 6.88
N ASN A 108 3.99 -8.85 7.09
CA ASN A 108 5.46 -8.84 7.15
C ASN A 108 6.10 -8.55 5.78
N PHE A 109 5.50 -9.03 4.69
CA PHE A 109 5.95 -8.74 3.33
C PHE A 109 5.55 -7.32 2.88
N PHE A 110 4.43 -6.82 3.39
CA PHE A 110 3.84 -5.54 3.08
C PHE A 110 4.59 -4.42 3.78
N ILE A 111 4.88 -4.56 5.08
CA ILE A 111 5.75 -3.63 5.83
C ILE A 111 7.09 -3.49 5.12
N PHE A 112 7.73 -4.61 4.73
CA PHE A 112 9.00 -4.58 3.98
C PHE A 112 8.91 -3.82 2.65
N ASN A 113 7.78 -3.90 1.95
CA ASN A 113 7.58 -3.19 0.68
C ASN A 113 7.14 -1.73 0.84
N ILE A 114 6.42 -1.39 1.91
CA ILE A 114 6.17 0.01 2.31
C ILE A 114 7.48 0.68 2.69
N PHE A 115 8.36 0.01 3.43
CA PHE A 115 9.73 0.48 3.68
C PHE A 115 10.50 0.76 2.39
N LYS A 116 10.33 -0.05 1.33
CA LYS A 116 10.93 0.23 0.00
C LYS A 116 10.36 1.46 -0.72
N ILE A 117 9.14 1.87 -0.40
CA ILE A 117 8.49 3.05 -1.00
C ILE A 117 8.85 4.32 -0.22
N SER A 118 8.99 4.22 1.12
CA SER A 118 9.28 5.36 2.01
C SER A 118 10.77 5.62 2.22
N ILE A 119 11.64 4.63 2.10
CA ILE A 119 13.09 4.81 2.27
C ILE A 119 13.76 5.05 0.91
N SER A 120 14.48 6.18 0.79
CA SER A 120 15.40 6.45 -0.34
C SER A 120 16.33 5.25 -0.55
N LEU A 121 16.46 4.80 -1.80
CA LEU A 121 17.21 3.61 -2.23
C LEU A 121 18.63 3.50 -1.62
N SER A 122 19.22 4.62 -1.18
CA SER A 122 20.53 4.69 -0.52
C SER A 122 20.58 4.09 0.90
N ALA A 123 19.53 4.21 1.71
CA ALA A 123 19.57 3.73 3.09
C ALA A 123 19.35 2.21 3.20
N LEU A 124 18.76 1.60 2.18
CA LEU A 124 18.61 0.14 2.10
C LEU A 124 19.93 -0.54 1.69
N LEU A 125 20.79 0.12 0.93
CA LEU A 125 22.10 -0.43 0.54
C LEU A 125 23.06 -0.53 1.73
N SER A 126 23.09 0.50 2.58
CA SER A 126 23.98 0.53 3.76
C SER A 126 23.60 -0.52 4.80
N VAL A 127 22.31 -0.75 5.04
CA VAL A 127 21.84 -1.79 5.96
C VAL A 127 22.11 -3.20 5.42
N TRP A 128 22.05 -3.39 4.10
CA TRP A 128 22.39 -4.67 3.48
C TRP A 128 23.89 -4.99 3.53
N GLN A 129 24.75 -3.97 3.44
CA GLN A 129 26.21 -4.11 3.54
C GLN A 129 26.67 -4.52 4.95
N SER A 130 25.99 -4.04 5.98
CA SER A 130 26.30 -4.34 7.39
C SER A 130 25.80 -5.70 7.89
N ILE A 131 25.03 -6.44 7.08
CA ILE A 131 24.51 -7.77 7.43
C ILE A 131 25.37 -8.89 6.81
N ILE A 132 26.30 -8.54 5.90
CA ILE A 132 27.16 -9.48 5.15
C ILE A 132 28.64 -9.41 5.62
N LEU A 133 28.96 -8.57 6.60
CA LEU A 133 30.26 -8.48 7.29
C LEU A 133 30.05 -8.64 8.80
#